data_AF-A0A9Q1MQ98-F1
#
_entry.id   AF-A0A9Q1MQ98-F1
#
_cell.length_a   1.000
_cell.length_b   1.000
_cell.length_c   1.000
_cell.angle_alpha   90.00
_cell.angle_beta   90.00
_cell.angle_gamma   90.00
#
_symmetry.space_group_name_H-M   'P 1'
#
loop_
_entity.id
_entity.type
_entity.pdbx_description
1 polymer ?
#
loop_
_entity_poly.entity_id
_entity_poly.type
_entity_poly.pdbx_seq_one_letter_code
_entity_poly.pdbx_strand_id
1 'polypeptide(L)'
;MGLTFCHSICDGLGAAQFLKAVGEFARGVEKLRVTPVWCREYLLPSPLAQKEFADHETKDNSSMPPPLPIPVPDQQLEHTSFDIPTDEIYQLKHHRTRAISNLTDNKKNFSNSSSHISFITDNAGDDEVELVFFANCRQLVPLPDGFYGNCFFPVTVTALTKIVAEASLAEVVKLIKDAKANLPAEFSRWLNNKTDKSTSDDPFAPGPRVGYDTLFISKWARLGFNEVDYGWGKSVQYKGLLLCKQTTSTQKWH
;
A
#
# COMPACT_ATOMS: atom_id res chain seq x y z
N MET A 1 17.76 3.28 -16.81
CA MET A 1 17.74 4.25 -15.69
C MET A 1 17.48 3.48 -14.41
N GLY A 2 18.34 3.61 -13.40
CA GLY A 2 18.09 3.10 -12.04
C GLY A 2 17.78 4.27 -11.11
N LEU A 3 16.84 4.10 -10.17
CA LEU A 3 16.37 5.17 -9.29
C LEU A 3 16.21 4.64 -7.87
N THR A 4 16.68 5.43 -6.91
CA THR A 4 16.51 5.16 -5.48
C THR A 4 15.87 6.38 -4.85
N PHE A 5 14.76 6.19 -4.12
CA PHE A 5 14.04 7.26 -3.45
C PHE A 5 14.00 7.03 -1.95
N CYS A 6 14.08 8.13 -1.19
CA CYS A 6 13.76 8.11 0.23
C CYS A 6 12.23 8.12 0.39
N HIS A 7 11.67 7.02 0.90
CA HIS A 7 10.21 6.89 1.06
C HIS A 7 9.62 7.87 2.08
N SER A 8 10.46 8.49 2.92
CA SER A 8 10.06 9.59 3.82
C SER A 8 9.75 10.89 3.08
N ILE A 9 10.23 11.07 1.84
CA ILE A 9 10.06 12.29 1.03
C ILE A 9 8.85 12.21 0.09
N CYS A 10 8.65 11.07 -0.58
CA CYS A 10 7.56 10.90 -1.53
C CYS A 10 7.16 9.43 -1.65
N ASP A 11 5.90 9.21 -2.04
CA ASP A 11 5.38 7.90 -2.38
C ASP A 11 5.58 7.63 -3.88
N GLY A 12 5.12 6.47 -4.35
CA GLY A 12 5.26 6.09 -5.75
C GLY A 12 4.64 7.09 -6.75
N LEU A 13 3.55 7.78 -6.37
CA LEU A 13 2.94 8.81 -7.22
C LEU A 13 3.81 10.07 -7.27
N GLY A 14 4.31 10.51 -6.12
CA GLY A 14 5.23 11.64 -6.03
C GLY A 14 6.53 11.40 -6.80
N ALA A 15 7.10 10.20 -6.67
CA ALA A 15 8.29 9.80 -7.43
C ALA A 15 8.03 9.80 -8.95
N ALA A 16 6.89 9.26 -9.41
CA ALA A 16 6.53 9.29 -10.82
C ALA A 16 6.32 10.72 -11.34
N GLN A 17 5.69 11.60 -10.55
CA GLN A 17 5.52 13.01 -10.90
C GLN A 17 6.88 13.73 -11.04
N PHE A 18 7.81 13.48 -10.12
CA PHE A 18 9.18 14.00 -10.22
C PHE A 18 9.85 13.57 -11.54
N LEU A 19 9.78 12.28 -11.89
CA LEU A 19 10.40 11.79 -13.12
C LEU A 19 9.74 12.36 -14.38
N LYS A 20 8.42 12.58 -14.37
CA LYS A 20 7.72 13.26 -15.46
C LYS A 20 8.23 14.69 -15.64
N ALA A 21 8.44 15.43 -14.55
CA ALA A 21 9.01 16.77 -14.60
C ALA A 21 10.44 16.77 -15.17
N VAL A 22 11.29 15.83 -14.75
CA VAL A 22 12.64 15.67 -15.33
C VAL A 22 12.55 15.35 -16.83
N GLY A 23 11.60 14.51 -17.23
CA GLY A 23 11.33 14.20 -18.63
C GLY A 23 10.89 15.41 -19.46
N GLU A 24 10.05 16.28 -18.89
CA GLU A 24 9.67 17.55 -19.51
C GLU A 24 10.86 18.48 -19.70
N PHE A 25 11.69 18.66 -18.67
CA PHE A 25 12.92 19.46 -18.78
C PHE A 25 13.90 18.91 -19.81
N ALA A 26 14.08 17.59 -19.87
CA ALA A 26 14.96 16.96 -20.86
C ALA A 26 14.51 17.22 -22.31
N ARG A 27 13.21 17.42 -22.53
CA ARG A 27 12.65 17.83 -23.84
C ARG A 27 12.67 19.33 -24.11
N GLY A 28 13.21 20.13 -23.19
CA GLY A 28 13.25 21.59 -23.33
C GLY A 28 11.90 22.27 -23.08
N VAL A 29 10.98 21.64 -22.33
CA VAL A 29 9.73 22.28 -21.94
C VAL A 29 10.00 23.43 -20.96
N GLU A 30 9.61 24.64 -21.32
CA GLU A 30 9.84 25.85 -20.49
C GLU A 30 9.00 25.88 -19.22
N LYS A 31 7.77 25.37 -19.28
CA LYS A 31 6.82 25.35 -18.16
C LYS A 31 6.29 23.95 -17.94
N LEU A 32 6.54 23.42 -16.73
CA LEU A 32 6.03 22.11 -16.33
C LEU A 32 4.51 22.05 -16.43
N ARG A 33 3.98 20.92 -16.91
CA ARG A 33 2.54 20.67 -16.99
C ARG A 33 1.89 20.69 -15.61
N VAL A 34 2.58 20.14 -14.61
CA VAL A 34 2.17 20.14 -13.22
C VAL A 34 3.32 20.68 -12.39
N THR A 35 3.13 21.85 -11.79
CA THR A 35 4.11 22.44 -10.88
C THR A 35 4.19 21.59 -9.61
N PRO A 36 5.37 21.11 -9.19
CA PRO A 36 5.51 20.38 -7.93
C PRO A 36 5.22 21.31 -6.76
N VAL A 37 4.41 20.84 -5.81
CA VAL A 37 4.02 21.60 -4.61
C VAL A 37 4.40 20.80 -3.37
N TRP A 38 5.18 21.41 -2.50
CA TRP A 38 5.38 20.95 -1.14
C TRP A 38 4.32 21.58 -0.24
N CYS A 39 3.42 20.76 0.31
CA CYS A 39 2.38 21.25 1.22
C CYS A 39 1.95 20.16 2.22
N ARG A 40 2.92 19.61 2.97
CA ARG A 40 2.66 18.54 3.95
C ARG A 40 1.85 19.02 5.16
N GLU A 41 1.77 20.32 5.37
CA GLU A 41 0.96 20.97 6.39
C GLU A 41 -0.53 20.62 6.30
N TYR A 42 -1.03 20.28 5.11
CA TYR A 42 -2.41 19.79 4.91
C TYR A 42 -2.65 18.39 5.50
N LEU A 43 -1.58 17.67 5.86
CA LEU A 43 -1.63 16.34 6.48
C LEU A 43 -1.26 16.38 7.97
N LEU A 44 -1.21 17.57 8.55
CA LEU A 44 -1.04 17.75 9.98
C LEU A 44 -2.37 17.56 10.72
N PRO A 45 -2.32 17.15 12.00
CA PRO A 45 -3.51 17.09 12.86
C PRO A 45 -4.15 18.46 13.01
N SER A 46 -5.41 18.50 13.47
CA SER A 46 -6.07 19.77 13.77
C SER A 46 -5.26 20.62 14.77
N PRO A 47 -5.35 21.96 14.75
CA PRO A 47 -4.64 22.81 15.70
C PRO A 47 -4.94 22.48 17.19
N LEU A 48 -6.15 22.01 17.48
CA LEU A 48 -6.53 21.56 18.84
C LEU A 48 -5.73 20.33 19.25
N ALA A 49 -5.69 19.32 18.37
CA ALA A 49 -4.90 18.12 18.59
C ALA A 49 -3.41 18.44 18.75
N GLN A 50 -2.87 19.36 17.95
CA GLN A 50 -1.47 19.80 18.06
C GLN A 50 -1.17 20.48 19.41
N LYS A 51 -2.12 21.26 19.95
CA LYS A 51 -1.98 21.91 21.26
C LYS A 51 -2.01 20.89 22.40
N GLU A 52 -2.96 19.95 22.36
CA GLU A 52 -3.04 18.85 23.31
C GLU A 52 -1.75 18.01 23.31
N PHE A 53 -1.17 17.77 22.14
CA PHE A 53 0.13 17.09 21.99
C PHE A 53 1.29 17.83 22.67
N ALA A 54 1.43 19.13 22.40
CA ALA A 54 2.51 19.94 22.96
C ALA A 54 2.44 20.01 24.50
N ASP A 55 1.23 20.01 25.07
CA ASP A 55 1.01 19.99 26.50
C ASP A 55 1.38 18.62 27.13
N HIS A 56 1.20 17.52 26.40
CA HIS A 56 1.53 16.15 26.83
C HIS A 56 3.03 15.78 26.68
N GLU A 57 3.75 16.32 25.68
CA GLU A 57 5.19 16.05 25.50
C GLU A 57 6.05 16.51 26.68
N THR A 58 5.56 17.43 27.52
CA THR A 58 6.29 17.87 28.72
C THR A 58 6.32 16.84 29.85
N LYS A 59 5.54 15.75 29.77
CA LYS A 59 5.36 14.81 30.89
C LYS A 59 5.84 13.38 30.66
N ASP A 60 6.14 12.97 29.42
CA ASP A 60 6.47 11.57 29.14
C ASP A 60 7.68 11.44 28.21
N ASN A 61 8.86 11.29 28.82
CA ASN A 61 10.12 11.00 28.14
C ASN A 61 10.38 9.48 28.04
N SER A 62 9.35 8.63 28.09
CA SER A 62 9.54 7.19 27.86
C SER A 62 9.87 6.95 26.38
N SER A 63 11.14 6.67 26.10
CA SER A 63 11.58 6.15 24.81
C SER A 63 10.76 4.92 24.46
N MET A 64 10.08 4.95 23.32
CA MET A 64 9.44 3.76 22.77
C MET A 64 10.48 2.65 22.60
N PRO A 65 10.17 1.40 22.99
CA PRO A 65 11.04 0.28 22.67
C PRO A 65 11.19 0.18 21.14
N PRO A 66 12.38 -0.19 20.64
CA PRO A 66 12.56 -0.42 19.22
C PRO A 66 11.57 -1.48 18.71
N PRO A 67 11.09 -1.39 17.45
CA PRO A 67 10.26 -2.42 16.87
C PRO A 67 10.92 -3.79 17.04
N LEU A 68 10.16 -4.79 17.48
CA LEU A 68 10.67 -6.15 17.59
C LEU A 68 11.18 -6.61 16.20
N PRO A 69 12.34 -7.28 16.13
CA PRO A 69 12.82 -7.84 14.87
C PRO A 69 11.78 -8.79 14.30
N ILE A 70 11.45 -8.64 13.02
CA ILE A 70 10.66 -9.63 12.29
C ILE A 70 11.45 -10.94 12.35
N PRO A 71 10.86 -12.05 12.83
CA PRO A 71 11.53 -13.34 12.86
C PRO A 71 12.02 -13.69 11.45
N VAL A 72 13.32 -13.87 11.29
CA VAL A 72 13.89 -14.34 10.01
C VAL A 72 13.68 -15.86 9.98
N PRO A 73 13.01 -16.40 8.96
CA PRO A 73 12.77 -17.82 8.84
C PRO A 73 14.10 -18.51 8.56
N ASP A 74 14.21 -19.75 8.97
CA ASP A 74 15.40 -20.58 8.67
C ASP A 74 15.57 -20.82 7.15
N GLN A 75 14.53 -20.53 6.37
CA GLN A 75 14.50 -20.68 4.92
C GLN A 75 14.97 -19.41 4.21
N GLN A 76 15.76 -19.58 3.15
CA GLN A 76 16.18 -18.49 2.30
C GLN A 76 15.00 -17.94 1.50
N LEU A 77 14.75 -16.64 1.62
CA LEU A 77 13.75 -15.95 0.79
C LEU A 77 14.31 -15.74 -0.62
N GLU A 78 13.57 -16.19 -1.62
CA GLU A 78 13.90 -15.96 -3.02
C GLU A 78 12.98 -14.91 -3.65
N HIS A 79 13.59 -13.98 -4.39
CA HIS A 79 12.83 -13.04 -5.20
C HIS A 79 12.37 -13.72 -6.49
N THR A 80 11.06 -13.75 -6.71
CA THR A 80 10.46 -14.26 -7.95
C THR A 80 9.68 -13.17 -8.68
N SER A 81 9.63 -13.31 -10.01
CA SER A 81 8.83 -12.44 -10.88
C SER A 81 8.11 -13.27 -11.91
N PHE A 82 6.82 -13.03 -12.09
CA PHE A 82 5.99 -13.70 -13.08
C PHE A 82 5.29 -12.68 -13.95
N ASP A 83 5.16 -12.99 -15.24
CA ASP A 83 4.36 -12.21 -16.17
C ASP A 83 2.96 -12.81 -16.23
N ILE A 84 1.94 -11.98 -16.02
CA ILE A 84 0.54 -12.39 -16.18
C ILE A 84 0.04 -11.85 -17.54
N PRO A 85 -0.24 -12.74 -18.51
CA PRO A 85 -0.75 -12.34 -19.82
C PRO A 85 -2.02 -11.50 -19.74
N THR A 86 -2.20 -10.61 -20.71
CA THR A 86 -3.32 -9.64 -20.69
C THR A 86 -4.67 -10.35 -20.85
N ASP A 87 -4.72 -11.41 -21.65
CA ASP A 87 -5.87 -12.29 -21.83
C ASP A 87 -6.25 -13.01 -20.52
N GLU A 88 -5.30 -13.52 -19.75
CA GLU A 88 -5.57 -14.07 -18.41
C GLU A 88 -6.15 -13.01 -17.47
N ILE A 89 -5.62 -11.78 -17.49
CA ILE A 89 -6.18 -10.66 -16.72
C ILE A 89 -7.63 -10.38 -17.15
N TYR A 90 -7.93 -10.41 -18.45
CA TYR A 90 -9.29 -10.19 -18.96
C TYR A 90 -10.24 -11.33 -18.55
N GLN A 91 -9.79 -12.57 -18.66
CA GLN A 91 -10.55 -13.74 -18.20
C GLN A 91 -10.86 -13.61 -16.72
N LEU A 92 -9.86 -13.36 -15.87
CA LEU A 92 -10.05 -13.17 -14.43
C LEU A 92 -11.04 -12.04 -14.12
N LYS A 93 -10.94 -10.90 -14.82
CA LYS A 93 -11.89 -9.79 -14.68
C LYS A 93 -13.31 -10.21 -15.08
N HIS A 94 -13.46 -11.00 -16.13
CA HIS A 94 -14.75 -11.48 -16.60
C HIS A 94 -15.38 -12.48 -15.62
N HIS A 95 -14.59 -13.46 -15.15
CA HIS A 95 -14.99 -14.39 -14.08
C HIS A 95 -15.43 -13.64 -12.82
N ARG A 96 -14.67 -12.63 -12.41
CA ARG A 96 -15.01 -11.75 -11.28
C ARG A 96 -16.36 -11.05 -11.48
N THR A 97 -16.59 -10.42 -12.63
CA THR A 97 -17.85 -9.71 -12.90
C THR A 97 -19.05 -10.65 -12.84
N ARG A 98 -18.92 -11.84 -13.47
CA ARG A 98 -19.96 -12.88 -13.42
C ARG A 98 -20.23 -13.33 -11.99
N ALA A 99 -19.17 -13.66 -11.24
CA ALA A 99 -19.31 -14.16 -9.88
C ALA A 99 -19.93 -13.12 -8.91
N ILE A 100 -19.60 -11.83 -9.06
CA ILE A 100 -20.24 -10.74 -8.29
C ILE A 100 -21.73 -10.61 -8.62
N SER A 101 -22.11 -10.68 -9.90
CA SER A 101 -23.53 -10.62 -10.31
C SER A 101 -24.37 -11.71 -9.66
N ASN A 102 -23.82 -12.93 -9.59
CA ASN A 102 -24.54 -14.08 -9.03
C ASN A 102 -24.70 -13.98 -7.50
N LEU A 103 -23.74 -13.37 -6.80
CA LEU A 103 -23.89 -13.05 -5.37
C LEU A 103 -25.02 -12.03 -5.13
N THR A 104 -25.15 -11.02 -6.00
CA THR A 104 -26.20 -10.00 -5.86
C THR A 104 -27.60 -10.52 -6.24
N ASP A 105 -27.69 -11.53 -7.12
CA ASP A 105 -28.96 -12.05 -7.65
C ASP A 105 -29.59 -13.20 -6.81
N ASN A 106 -29.01 -13.59 -5.67
CA ASN A 106 -29.57 -14.61 -4.76
C ASN A 106 -29.95 -15.97 -5.42
N LYS A 107 -29.36 -16.30 -6.58
CA LYS A 107 -29.48 -17.64 -7.17
C LYS A 107 -28.36 -18.52 -6.64
N LYS A 108 -28.65 -19.23 -5.54
CA LYS A 108 -27.86 -20.38 -5.07
C LYS A 108 -27.71 -21.36 -6.22
N ASN A 109 -26.52 -21.41 -6.81
CA ASN A 109 -25.92 -22.54 -7.52
C ASN A 109 -24.62 -22.03 -8.17
N PHE A 110 -23.51 -22.07 -7.44
CA PHE A 110 -22.19 -21.98 -8.04
C PHE A 110 -21.43 -23.27 -7.81
N SER A 111 -21.17 -23.96 -8.92
CA SER A 111 -20.24 -25.08 -8.95
C SER A 111 -18.84 -24.50 -8.70
N ASN A 112 -18.18 -24.93 -7.63
CA ASN A 112 -16.80 -24.60 -7.32
C ASN A 112 -15.89 -25.07 -8.45
N SER A 113 -15.53 -24.16 -9.37
CA SER A 113 -14.34 -24.33 -10.20
C SER A 113 -13.20 -23.57 -9.52
N SER A 114 -12.78 -24.10 -8.38
CA SER A 114 -11.63 -23.61 -7.59
C SER A 114 -10.35 -24.26 -8.08
N SER A 115 -9.99 -24.07 -9.35
CA SER A 115 -8.69 -24.52 -9.86
C SER A 115 -7.57 -23.49 -9.67
N HIS A 116 -7.90 -22.25 -9.26
CA HIS A 116 -6.90 -21.16 -9.14
C HIS A 116 -6.51 -20.81 -7.70
N ILE A 117 -7.19 -21.38 -6.69
CA ILE A 117 -6.87 -21.19 -5.25
C ILE A 117 -6.45 -22.53 -4.63
N SER A 118 -5.95 -23.49 -5.42
CA SER A 118 -5.52 -24.80 -4.91
C SER A 118 -4.12 -24.79 -4.29
N PHE A 119 -3.44 -23.65 -4.25
CA PHE A 119 -2.10 -23.55 -3.63
C PHE A 119 -2.17 -23.37 -2.10
N ILE A 120 -3.33 -23.01 -1.56
CA ILE A 120 -3.50 -22.66 -0.13
C ILE A 120 -4.07 -23.83 0.69
N THR A 121 -4.66 -24.84 0.04
CA THR A 121 -5.61 -25.77 0.69
C THR A 121 -4.99 -26.94 1.45
N ASP A 122 -3.73 -27.28 1.21
CA ASP A 122 -3.17 -28.52 1.77
C ASP A 122 -2.85 -28.43 3.28
N ASN A 123 -2.88 -27.22 3.89
CA ASN A 123 -2.67 -26.99 5.33
C ASN A 123 -3.49 -25.80 5.87
N ALA A 124 -4.78 -25.67 5.51
CA ALA A 124 -5.59 -24.56 6.01
C ALA A 124 -5.98 -24.76 7.49
N GLY A 125 -5.27 -24.09 8.41
CA GLY A 125 -5.55 -24.07 9.85
C GLY A 125 -6.59 -23.03 10.27
N ASP A 126 -6.75 -22.87 11.60
CA ASP A 126 -7.55 -21.83 12.24
C ASP A 126 -6.77 -20.49 12.39
N ASP A 127 -5.58 -20.39 11.81
CA ASP A 127 -4.75 -19.19 11.88
C ASP A 127 -5.35 -18.05 11.06
N GLU A 128 -5.18 -16.82 11.57
CA GLU A 128 -5.54 -15.59 10.86
C GLU A 128 -4.46 -15.24 9.83
N VAL A 129 -4.90 -14.81 8.65
CA VAL A 129 -4.06 -14.26 7.59
C VAL A 129 -4.47 -12.84 7.27
N GLU A 130 -3.50 -12.02 6.88
CA GLU A 130 -3.71 -10.61 6.57
C GLU A 130 -3.31 -10.29 5.14
N LEU A 131 -4.15 -9.51 4.45
CA LEU A 131 -3.80 -8.83 3.20
C LEU A 131 -3.72 -7.34 3.47
N VAL A 132 -2.54 -6.76 3.29
CA VAL A 132 -2.30 -5.32 3.43
C VAL A 132 -1.99 -4.72 2.06
N PHE A 133 -2.73 -3.69 1.66
CA PHE A 133 -2.44 -2.92 0.46
C PHE A 133 -2.56 -1.42 0.71
N PHE A 134 -1.74 -0.65 0.00
CA PHE A 134 -1.70 0.81 0.20
C PHE A 134 -2.63 1.52 -0.79
N ALA A 135 -3.48 2.39 -0.27
CA ALA A 135 -4.44 3.18 -1.03
C ALA A 135 -4.03 4.66 -1.10
N ASN A 136 -4.07 5.24 -2.29
CA ASN A 136 -3.91 6.69 -2.46
C ASN A 136 -5.05 7.42 -1.73
N CYS A 137 -4.70 8.40 -0.91
CA CYS A 137 -5.65 9.18 -0.10
C CYS A 137 -5.75 10.64 -0.55
N ARG A 138 -5.07 11.03 -1.64
CA ARG A 138 -5.05 12.42 -2.12
C ARG A 138 -6.45 12.97 -2.40
N GLN A 139 -7.40 12.14 -2.82
CA GLN A 139 -8.79 12.54 -3.06
C GLN A 139 -9.62 12.76 -1.77
N LEU A 140 -9.08 12.40 -0.60
CA LEU A 140 -9.75 12.50 0.69
C LEU A 140 -9.35 13.78 1.45
N VAL A 141 -8.40 14.54 0.91
CA VAL A 141 -7.86 15.77 1.49
C VAL A 141 -7.74 16.82 0.38
N PRO A 142 -7.84 18.12 0.69
CA PRO A 142 -7.77 19.18 -0.30
C PRO A 142 -6.32 19.46 -0.74
N LEU A 143 -5.64 18.44 -1.28
CA LEU A 143 -4.28 18.57 -1.78
C LEU A 143 -4.26 19.15 -3.21
N PRO A 144 -3.30 20.02 -3.54
CA PRO A 144 -3.13 20.50 -4.90
C PRO A 144 -2.65 19.37 -5.81
N ASP A 145 -2.96 19.47 -7.11
CA ASP A 145 -2.53 18.50 -8.14
C ASP A 145 -1.01 18.28 -8.16
N GLY A 146 -0.25 19.30 -7.74
CA GLY A 146 1.21 19.28 -7.65
C GLY A 146 1.79 18.54 -6.46
N PHE A 147 0.98 18.06 -5.50
CA PHE A 147 1.50 17.48 -4.26
C PHE A 147 2.25 16.16 -4.50
N TYR A 148 3.56 16.22 -4.29
CA TYR A 148 4.46 15.08 -4.50
C TYR A 148 4.82 14.33 -3.20
N GLY A 149 4.32 14.76 -2.05
CA GLY A 149 4.59 14.09 -0.76
C GLY A 149 3.86 12.76 -0.59
N ASN A 150 4.03 12.12 0.57
CA ASN A 150 3.30 10.90 0.91
C ASN A 150 1.83 11.23 1.19
N CYS A 151 0.89 10.58 0.50
CA CYS A 151 -0.53 10.59 0.86
C CYS A 151 -1.17 9.27 0.45
N PHE A 152 -0.83 8.23 1.21
CA PHE A 152 -1.39 6.90 1.10
C PHE A 152 -1.68 6.36 2.49
N PHE A 153 -2.55 5.35 2.58
CA PHE A 153 -2.93 4.72 3.83
C PHE A 153 -3.03 3.20 3.64
N PRO A 154 -2.56 2.38 4.60
CA PRO A 154 -2.70 0.94 4.53
C PRO A 154 -4.16 0.55 4.71
N VAL A 155 -4.60 -0.43 3.94
CA VAL A 155 -5.89 -1.10 4.09
C VAL A 155 -5.60 -2.54 4.41
N THR A 156 -6.06 -2.99 5.57
CA THR A 156 -5.84 -4.34 6.09
C THR A 156 -7.13 -5.15 5.96
N VAL A 157 -7.01 -6.37 5.45
CA VAL A 157 -8.09 -7.36 5.40
C VAL A 157 -7.61 -8.56 6.20
N THR A 158 -8.30 -8.89 7.29
CA THR A 158 -7.99 -10.03 8.14
C THR A 158 -9.08 -11.10 7.99
N ALA A 159 -8.69 -12.36 7.81
CA ALA A 159 -9.60 -13.49 7.73
C ALA A 159 -8.92 -14.78 8.22
N LEU A 160 -9.69 -15.80 8.60
CA LEU A 160 -9.12 -17.11 8.91
C LEU A 160 -8.69 -17.83 7.64
N THR A 161 -7.58 -18.55 7.71
CA THR A 161 -7.01 -19.31 6.57
C THR A 161 -8.06 -20.23 5.94
N LYS A 162 -8.82 -20.97 6.75
CA LYS A 162 -9.92 -21.82 6.28
C LYS A 162 -11.01 -21.06 5.50
N ILE A 163 -11.35 -19.84 5.94
CA ILE A 163 -12.36 -19.01 5.27
C ILE A 163 -11.84 -18.61 3.90
N VAL A 164 -10.58 -18.18 3.80
CA VAL A 164 -9.98 -17.77 2.53
C VAL A 164 -9.81 -18.96 1.57
N ALA A 165 -9.42 -20.13 2.10
CA ALA A 165 -9.23 -21.35 1.33
C ALA A 165 -10.54 -21.88 0.71
N GLU A 166 -11.67 -21.73 1.41
CA GLU A 166 -12.98 -22.18 0.95
C GLU A 166 -13.77 -21.10 0.19
N ALA A 167 -13.37 -19.82 0.32
CA ALA A 167 -14.08 -18.70 -0.28
C ALA A 167 -14.02 -18.73 -1.82
N SER A 168 -15.15 -18.38 -2.42
CA SER A 168 -15.21 -18.04 -3.84
C SER A 168 -14.44 -16.74 -4.13
N LEU A 169 -13.99 -16.57 -5.38
CA LEU A 169 -13.37 -15.32 -5.84
C LEU A 169 -14.23 -14.08 -5.53
N ALA A 170 -15.56 -14.22 -5.59
CA ALA A 170 -16.46 -13.11 -5.36
C ALA A 170 -16.54 -12.72 -3.87
N GLU A 171 -16.47 -13.69 -2.96
CA GLU A 171 -16.39 -13.43 -1.52
C GLU A 171 -15.06 -12.76 -1.15
N VAL A 172 -13.93 -13.25 -1.67
CA VAL A 172 -12.63 -12.60 -1.46
C VAL A 172 -12.64 -11.16 -1.99
N VAL A 173 -13.18 -10.94 -3.19
CA VAL A 173 -13.31 -9.58 -3.76
C VAL A 173 -14.25 -8.70 -2.94
N LYS A 174 -15.29 -9.27 -2.33
CA LYS A 174 -16.18 -8.54 -1.43
C LYS A 174 -15.43 -8.09 -0.18
N LEU A 175 -14.68 -8.98 0.49
CA LEU A 175 -13.85 -8.63 1.66
C LEU A 175 -12.91 -7.45 1.37
N ILE A 176 -12.20 -7.50 0.24
CA ILE A 176 -11.28 -6.43 -0.17
C ILE A 176 -12.03 -5.11 -0.45
N LYS A 177 -13.21 -5.18 -1.07
CA LYS A 177 -14.03 -4.00 -1.36
C LYS A 177 -14.59 -3.37 -0.09
N ASP A 178 -15.07 -4.20 0.83
CA ASP A 178 -15.66 -3.75 2.10
C ASP A 178 -14.58 -3.05 2.94
N ALA A 179 -13.38 -3.63 3.06
CA ALA A 179 -12.25 -2.98 3.72
C ALA A 179 -11.86 -1.65 3.02
N LYS A 180 -11.81 -1.63 1.70
CA LYS A 180 -11.53 -0.39 0.95
C LYS A 180 -12.62 0.66 1.11
N ALA A 181 -13.87 0.27 1.31
CA ALA A 181 -14.99 1.21 1.52
C ALA A 181 -14.86 1.95 2.87
N ASN A 182 -14.21 1.33 3.87
CA ASN A 182 -13.95 1.94 5.18
C ASN A 182 -12.80 2.96 5.17
N LEU A 183 -11.95 2.93 4.14
CA LEU A 183 -10.76 3.78 4.00
C LEU A 183 -10.99 5.26 4.34
N PRO A 184 -12.05 5.95 3.84
CA PRO A 184 -12.25 7.36 4.17
C PRO A 184 -12.46 7.61 5.66
N ALA A 185 -13.18 6.72 6.35
CA ALA A 185 -13.46 6.85 7.77
C ALA A 185 -12.20 6.57 8.61
N GLU A 186 -11.46 5.51 8.28
CA GLU A 186 -10.21 5.15 8.97
C GLU A 186 -9.13 6.20 8.77
N PHE A 187 -8.92 6.65 7.53
CA PHE A 187 -7.95 7.70 7.21
C PHE A 187 -8.28 9.01 7.93
N SER A 188 -9.57 9.41 7.96
CA SER A 188 -9.99 10.62 8.67
C SER A 188 -9.79 10.49 10.18
N ARG A 189 -10.13 9.34 10.77
CA ARG A 189 -9.91 9.06 12.19
C ARG A 189 -8.43 9.14 12.54
N TRP A 190 -7.57 8.49 11.76
CA TRP A 190 -6.12 8.54 11.96
C TRP A 190 -5.56 9.96 11.80
N LEU A 191 -5.99 10.70 10.78
CA LEU A 191 -5.51 12.07 10.54
C LEU A 191 -5.85 13.00 11.71
N ASN A 192 -7.02 12.81 12.32
CA ASN A 192 -7.48 13.59 13.47
C ASN A 192 -6.82 13.17 14.79
N ASN A 193 -6.50 11.87 14.94
CA ASN A 193 -5.96 11.31 16.18
C ASN A 193 -4.43 11.15 16.20
N LYS A 194 -3.71 11.67 15.20
CA LYS A 194 -2.25 11.55 15.03
C LYS A 194 -1.40 12.02 16.22
N THR A 195 -2.02 12.66 17.21
CA THR A 195 -1.41 13.26 18.39
C THR A 195 -1.45 12.33 19.60
N ASP A 196 -2.20 11.23 19.54
CA ASP A 196 -2.16 10.21 20.56
C ASP A 196 -0.98 9.27 20.29
N LYS A 197 0.11 9.46 21.04
CA LYS A 197 1.28 8.55 21.06
C LYS A 197 1.01 7.29 21.88
N SER A 198 -0.22 7.05 22.39
CA SER A 198 -0.53 5.80 23.08
C SER A 198 -0.38 4.63 22.10
N THR A 199 0.66 3.87 22.37
CA THR A 199 1.31 3.01 21.42
C THR A 199 0.64 1.65 21.39
N SER A 200 -0.32 1.51 20.47
CA SER A 200 -0.67 0.22 19.86
C SER A 200 -1.32 0.33 18.47
N ASP A 201 -1.67 1.52 17.98
CA ASP A 201 -2.58 1.69 16.83
C ASP A 201 -2.04 2.62 15.72
N ASP A 202 -0.71 2.71 15.56
CA ASP A 202 -0.14 3.33 14.35
C ASP A 202 -0.40 2.40 13.16
N PRO A 203 -1.26 2.77 12.20
CA PRO A 203 -1.59 1.92 11.06
C PRO A 203 -0.38 1.65 10.15
N PHE A 204 0.69 2.45 10.24
CA PHE A 204 1.93 2.26 9.49
C PHE A 204 3.01 1.51 10.27
N ALA A 205 2.84 1.33 11.57
CA ALA A 205 3.75 0.51 12.34
C ALA A 205 3.64 -0.93 11.84
N PRO A 206 4.76 -1.67 11.81
CA PRO A 206 4.66 -3.12 11.73
C PRO A 206 3.80 -3.54 12.93
N GLY A 207 2.59 -4.03 12.66
CA GLY A 207 1.75 -4.59 13.72
C GLY A 207 2.48 -5.70 14.46
N PRO A 208 1.96 -6.18 15.58
CA PRO A 208 2.55 -7.32 16.30
C PRO A 208 2.68 -8.61 15.44
N ARG A 209 2.09 -8.60 14.23
CA ARG A 209 2.01 -9.70 13.26
C ARG A 209 2.72 -9.43 11.94
N VAL A 210 3.81 -8.66 11.91
CA VAL A 210 4.67 -8.68 10.71
C VAL A 210 5.47 -9.98 10.70
N GLY A 211 4.75 -11.07 10.38
CA GLY A 211 5.25 -12.42 10.17
C GLY A 211 4.93 -12.92 8.77
N TYR A 212 5.01 -14.24 8.57
CA TYR A 212 4.77 -14.90 7.28
C TYR A 212 3.28 -15.14 6.97
N ASP A 213 2.39 -14.66 7.84
CA ASP A 213 0.93 -14.67 7.76
C ASP A 213 0.34 -13.43 7.07
N THR A 214 1.18 -12.44 6.74
CA THR A 214 0.78 -11.17 6.13
C THR A 214 1.30 -11.02 4.70
N LEU A 215 0.39 -10.81 3.74
CA LEU A 215 0.69 -10.48 2.35
C LEU A 215 0.61 -8.97 2.11
N PHE A 216 1.74 -8.34 1.82
CA PHE A 216 1.81 -6.93 1.41
C PHE A 216 1.74 -6.77 -0.11
N ILE A 217 0.75 -6.03 -0.62
CA ILE A 217 0.60 -5.73 -2.04
C ILE A 217 0.70 -4.22 -2.32
N SER A 218 1.66 -3.86 -3.16
CA SER A 218 1.82 -2.50 -3.67
C SER A 218 1.55 -2.46 -5.18
N LYS A 219 0.51 -1.75 -5.61
CA LYS A 219 0.15 -1.64 -7.03
C LYS A 219 0.87 -0.47 -7.70
N TRP A 220 1.81 -0.78 -8.60
CA TRP A 220 2.57 0.23 -9.33
C TRP A 220 2.05 0.52 -10.75
N ALA A 221 1.14 -0.32 -11.25
CA ALA A 221 0.64 -0.33 -12.63
C ALA A 221 0.07 1.02 -13.14
N ARG A 222 -0.32 1.93 -12.24
CA ARG A 222 -0.98 3.20 -12.58
C ARG A 222 -0.29 4.43 -11.97
N LEU A 223 0.98 4.29 -11.56
CA LEU A 223 1.74 5.41 -11.02
C LEU A 223 2.22 6.38 -12.12
N GLY A 224 2.32 5.90 -13.36
CA GLY A 224 2.71 6.72 -14.52
C GLY A 224 4.19 6.66 -14.86
N PHE A 225 4.95 5.71 -14.28
CA PHE A 225 6.36 5.46 -14.64
C PHE A 225 6.54 5.11 -16.13
N ASN A 226 5.57 4.42 -16.73
CA ASN A 226 5.56 4.08 -18.15
C ASN A 226 5.30 5.29 -19.08
N GLU A 227 4.83 6.41 -18.54
CA GLU A 227 4.53 7.61 -19.31
C GLU A 227 5.70 8.58 -19.37
N VAL A 228 6.77 8.31 -18.62
CA VAL A 228 7.97 9.13 -18.61
C VAL A 228 8.69 8.98 -19.96
N ASP A 229 9.03 10.12 -20.53
CA ASP A 229 9.77 10.27 -21.77
C ASP A 229 10.84 11.34 -21.51
N TYR A 230 12.07 11.13 -22.01
CA TYR A 230 13.18 12.07 -21.87
C TYR A 230 13.60 12.70 -23.21
N GLY A 231 12.85 12.45 -24.28
CA GLY A 231 13.16 12.85 -25.67
C GLY A 231 13.35 11.67 -26.63
N TRP A 232 13.34 10.44 -26.12
CA TRP A 232 13.53 9.21 -26.90
C TRP A 232 12.31 8.27 -26.88
N GLY A 233 11.16 8.78 -26.44
CA GLY A 233 9.92 8.01 -26.31
C GLY A 233 9.70 7.46 -24.91
N LYS A 234 8.56 6.78 -24.76
CA LYS A 234 8.08 6.21 -23.49
C LYS A 234 8.87 4.97 -23.09
N SER A 235 8.85 4.67 -21.79
CA SER A 235 9.47 3.45 -21.27
C SER A 235 8.82 2.19 -21.87
N VAL A 236 9.67 1.27 -22.35
CA VAL A 236 9.29 -0.07 -22.84
C VAL A 236 8.94 -1.00 -21.68
N GLN A 237 9.66 -0.87 -20.56
CA GLN A 237 9.45 -1.68 -19.36
C GLN A 237 9.90 -0.90 -18.12
N TYR A 238 9.14 -1.02 -17.04
CA TYR A 238 9.56 -0.60 -15.72
C TYR A 238 9.27 -1.73 -14.73
N LYS A 239 10.18 -1.92 -13.78
CA LYS A 239 10.03 -2.88 -12.69
C LYS A 239 10.29 -2.13 -11.39
N GLY A 240 9.35 -2.21 -10.46
CA GLY A 240 9.57 -1.75 -9.09
C GLY A 240 10.26 -2.88 -8.33
N LEU A 241 11.45 -2.62 -7.80
CA LEU A 241 12.07 -3.50 -6.81
C LEU A 241 11.93 -2.82 -5.45
N LEU A 242 11.08 -3.36 -4.59
CA LEU A 242 10.98 -2.90 -3.21
C LEU A 242 12.14 -3.54 -2.43
N LEU A 243 13.26 -2.82 -2.31
CA LEU A 243 14.35 -3.23 -1.44
C LEU A 243 14.01 -2.87 0.01
N CYS A 244 13.46 -3.82 0.76
CA CYS A 244 13.43 -3.70 2.22
C CYS A 244 14.86 -3.95 2.74
N LYS A 245 15.68 -2.88 2.84
CA LYS A 245 16.91 -2.96 3.61
C LYS A 245 16.53 -2.94 5.09
N GLN A 246 16.56 -4.09 5.75
CA GLN A 246 16.70 -4.12 7.20
C GLN A 246 18.09 -3.57 7.54
N THR A 247 18.19 -2.27 7.79
CA THR A 247 19.41 -1.70 8.37
C THR A 247 19.44 -2.10 9.85
N THR A 248 20.14 -3.18 10.18
CA THR A 248 20.69 -3.36 11.52
C THR A 248 21.78 -2.30 11.71
N SER A 249 21.37 -1.08 12.04
CA SER A 249 22.30 0.00 12.38
C SER A 249 22.89 -0.26 13.76
N THR A 250 23.97 -1.03 13.79
CA THR A 250 25.05 -0.81 14.76
C THR A 250 26.26 -0.28 14.01
N GLN A 251 26.17 0.93 13.49
CA GLN A 251 27.36 1.74 13.27
C GLN A 251 27.39 2.82 14.35
N LYS A 252 28.17 2.55 15.39
CA LYS A 252 28.67 3.57 16.30
C LYS A 252 29.55 4.49 15.48
N TRP A 253 29.16 5.76 15.38
CA TRP A 253 30.04 6.83 14.93
C TRP A 253 31.01 7.12 16.08
N HIS A 254 32.30 6.93 15.82
CA HIS A 254 33.40 7.55 16.57
C HIS A 254 33.89 8.77 15.79
#